data_AF-A0A7Y5GSL6-F1
#
_entry.id   AF-A0A7Y5GSL6-F1
#
_cell.length_a   1.000
_cell.length_b   1.000
_cell.length_c   1.000
_cell.angle_alpha   90.00
_cell.angle_beta   90.00
_cell.angle_gamma   90.00
#
_symmetry.space_group_name_H-M   'P 1'
#
loop_
_entity.id
_entity.type
_entity.pdbx_description
1 polymer ?
#
loop_
_entity_poly.entity_id
_entity_poly.type
_entity_poly.pdbx_seq_one_letter_code
_entity_poly.pdbx_strand_id
1 'polypeptide(L)'
;MRKQSVLFISLMITGTWTTAVVGKTWTVKQAGGGDFGGIMSAVNSAANGDTIDVYPGTYVEQVTISNKTIKLIAVEGPSKTKITGAPKLVFVNPTPAAGTLIDGFTLEGASEGAMFVNGATVTVRGCVFSGNGTPSVDGAALKVGSSPNVFLENNLFLGNSTKNGTINVAGSVVSLDGNTFRDNTAVSGAAVHADANSKITVARGFFCNNSATENGGAIWMATGTLDVRSGVFVNNVSVDGGALYLSGVTGSAPSGSVILQNITYVSGEVTGHGALMFGVDTSVDMVNTLVLPGVAGPVALSGDSTTFTATYSAFVGDAKEVLFKDDAISPIEFDKTVLLFDTADTVGLRGPNGDDLCVLGAFEPFPDSVLIDAGTPKLKDLDKTRSDIGAYGGPEGLEPTIDTDGDKHPDLEDNCPEDKNADQKDTDEDGEGDVCDETSGVTDDQDDDGIKDVVDNCALVWNPEQEDADKDGAGNACDLDDDGDGSPDQVDCAPLDPARGLDAPELCNDIDDDCDGEIDEFLGCQTPPDPDAEGTGDMASPDSAGNDSGGASDGNDKADDGGCNVGKSYGVGSGALLLCLAAILNRRRDCRSGGTRC
;
A
#
# COMPACT_ATOMS: atom_id res chain seq x y z
N MET A 1 -33.99 -59.29 -40.40
CA MET A 1 -34.75 -58.02 -40.44
C MET A 1 -34.29 -57.11 -39.30
N ARG A 2 -33.40 -56.15 -39.61
CA ARG A 2 -33.30 -54.83 -38.97
C ARG A 2 -32.46 -53.97 -39.93
N LYS A 3 -33.09 -52.91 -40.45
CA LYS A 3 -32.51 -51.93 -41.36
C LYS A 3 -31.46 -51.12 -40.60
N GLN A 4 -30.26 -50.99 -41.15
CA GLN A 4 -29.43 -49.81 -40.89
C GLN A 4 -29.29 -49.06 -42.21
N SER A 5 -30.07 -48.00 -42.33
CA SER A 5 -29.93 -47.00 -43.37
C SER A 5 -28.80 -46.06 -42.95
N VAL A 6 -27.68 -46.08 -43.66
CA VAL A 6 -26.65 -45.05 -43.52
C VAL A 6 -27.14 -43.82 -44.30
N LEU A 7 -27.55 -42.79 -43.57
CA LEU A 7 -27.91 -41.48 -44.11
C LEU A 7 -26.64 -40.64 -44.17
N PHE A 8 -26.15 -40.34 -45.38
CA PHE A 8 -25.10 -39.33 -45.59
C PHE A 8 -25.70 -37.95 -45.28
N ILE A 9 -25.40 -37.42 -44.09
CA ILE A 9 -25.66 -36.01 -43.77
C ILE A 9 -24.52 -35.22 -44.40
N SER A 10 -24.80 -34.57 -45.53
CA SER A 10 -23.97 -33.49 -46.04
C SER A 10 -24.12 -32.30 -45.10
N LEU A 11 -23.21 -32.16 -44.14
CA LEU A 11 -23.11 -30.97 -43.30
C LEU A 11 -22.61 -29.81 -44.17
N MET A 12 -23.52 -29.06 -44.79
CA MET A 12 -23.18 -27.73 -45.29
C MET A 12 -23.00 -26.82 -44.07
N ILE A 13 -21.76 -26.71 -43.63
CA ILE A 13 -21.34 -25.61 -42.75
C ILE A 13 -21.43 -24.34 -43.62
N THR A 14 -22.58 -23.68 -43.63
CA THR A 14 -22.65 -22.26 -44.01
C THR A 14 -22.06 -21.48 -42.84
N GLY A 15 -20.75 -21.60 -42.67
CA GLY A 15 -19.99 -20.68 -41.84
C GLY A 15 -20.14 -19.33 -42.52
N THR A 16 -20.97 -18.46 -41.95
CA THR A 16 -20.82 -17.03 -42.19
C THR A 16 -19.44 -16.70 -41.65
N TRP A 17 -18.45 -16.65 -42.54
CA TRP A 17 -17.20 -15.99 -42.28
C TRP A 17 -17.55 -14.52 -42.05
N THR A 18 -17.89 -14.16 -40.81
CA THR A 18 -17.76 -12.77 -40.39
C THR A 18 -16.27 -12.54 -40.33
N THR A 19 -15.68 -12.12 -41.44
CA THR A 19 -14.43 -11.37 -41.38
C THR A 19 -14.63 -10.34 -40.29
N ALA A 20 -13.88 -10.43 -39.19
CA ALA A 20 -13.86 -9.39 -38.18
C ALA A 20 -13.59 -8.10 -38.96
N VAL A 21 -14.61 -7.24 -39.06
CA VAL A 21 -14.43 -5.94 -39.67
C VAL A 21 -13.53 -5.22 -38.68
N VAL A 22 -12.24 -5.15 -39.00
CA VAL A 22 -11.31 -4.33 -38.25
C VAL A 22 -11.82 -2.90 -38.43
N GLY A 23 -12.38 -2.34 -37.36
CA GLY A 23 -12.88 -0.98 -37.37
C GLY A 23 -11.77 -0.02 -37.77
N LYS A 24 -12.14 1.01 -38.53
CA LYS A 24 -11.20 2.06 -38.91
C LYS A 24 -10.96 2.97 -37.70
N THR A 25 -9.73 3.46 -37.56
CA THR A 25 -9.42 4.57 -36.66
C THR A 25 -9.52 5.89 -37.40
N TRP A 26 -10.28 6.83 -36.84
CA TRP A 26 -10.42 8.20 -37.31
C TRP A 26 -9.77 9.15 -36.31
N THR A 27 -9.17 10.23 -36.80
CA THR A 27 -8.48 11.21 -35.96
C THR A 27 -9.20 12.56 -35.95
N VAL A 28 -9.34 13.16 -34.76
CA VAL A 28 -9.93 14.49 -34.58
C VAL A 28 -8.89 15.45 -34.00
N LYS A 29 -8.63 16.56 -34.70
CA LYS A 29 -7.69 17.63 -34.29
C LYS A 29 -8.23 19.02 -34.65
N GLN A 30 -8.48 19.88 -33.67
CA GLN A 30 -9.03 21.23 -33.91
C GLN A 30 -8.12 22.13 -34.77
N ALA A 31 -6.79 22.00 -34.61
CA ALA A 31 -5.81 22.82 -35.35
C ALA A 31 -5.53 22.31 -36.77
N GLY A 32 -6.27 21.30 -37.24
CA GLY A 32 -6.03 20.62 -38.52
C GLY A 32 -5.05 19.45 -38.40
N GLY A 33 -4.86 18.73 -39.51
CA GLY A 33 -3.97 17.55 -39.57
C GLY A 33 -4.56 16.26 -39.00
N GLY A 34 -5.83 16.26 -38.60
CA GLY A 34 -6.64 15.06 -38.37
C GLY A 34 -7.61 14.83 -39.53
N ASP A 35 -8.24 13.66 -39.58
CA ASP A 35 -9.32 13.35 -40.54
C ASP A 35 -10.50 14.32 -40.41
N PHE A 36 -10.75 14.80 -39.18
CA PHE A 36 -11.82 15.72 -38.84
C PHE A 36 -11.36 16.85 -37.93
N GLY A 37 -12.02 18.00 -38.03
CA GLY A 37 -11.81 19.15 -37.12
C GLY A 37 -12.70 19.14 -35.88
N GLY A 38 -13.77 18.33 -35.87
CA GLY A 38 -14.74 18.23 -34.76
C GLY A 38 -15.23 16.80 -34.53
N ILE A 39 -15.59 16.50 -33.30
CA ILE A 39 -15.93 15.15 -32.82
C ILE A 39 -17.20 14.65 -33.52
N MET A 40 -18.25 15.47 -33.61
CA MET A 40 -19.52 15.07 -34.20
C MET A 40 -19.38 14.72 -35.68
N SER A 41 -18.49 15.39 -36.41
CA SER A 41 -18.22 15.07 -37.82
C SER A 41 -17.55 13.70 -38.00
N ALA A 42 -16.69 13.31 -37.07
CA ALA A 42 -16.11 11.97 -37.03
C ALA A 42 -17.18 10.92 -36.68
N VAL A 43 -18.01 11.18 -35.65
CA VAL A 43 -19.10 10.28 -35.24
C VAL A 43 -20.10 10.03 -36.37
N ASN A 44 -20.43 11.06 -37.15
CA ASN A 44 -21.30 10.92 -38.33
C ASN A 44 -20.71 9.97 -39.38
N SER A 45 -19.38 10.02 -39.56
CA SER A 45 -18.67 9.25 -40.58
C SER A 45 -18.31 7.82 -40.13
N ALA A 46 -18.19 7.59 -38.83
CA ALA A 46 -17.80 6.31 -38.25
C ALA A 46 -18.85 5.21 -38.48
N ALA A 47 -18.38 4.00 -38.79
CA ALA A 47 -19.17 2.77 -38.83
C ALA A 47 -19.08 1.99 -37.51
N ASN A 48 -19.91 0.97 -37.35
CA ASN A 48 -19.82 0.09 -36.17
C ASN A 48 -18.46 -0.63 -36.14
N GLY A 49 -17.82 -0.62 -34.97
CA GLY A 49 -16.48 -1.14 -34.74
C GLY A 49 -15.38 -0.08 -34.83
N ASP A 50 -15.65 1.09 -35.41
CA ASP A 50 -14.66 2.14 -35.58
C ASP A 50 -14.22 2.76 -34.24
N THR A 51 -12.99 3.28 -34.25
CA THR A 51 -12.40 4.06 -33.15
C THR A 51 -12.20 5.51 -33.61
N ILE A 52 -12.48 6.46 -32.72
CA ILE A 52 -12.28 7.89 -32.94
C ILE A 52 -11.31 8.39 -31.88
N ASP A 53 -10.10 8.69 -32.31
CA ASP A 53 -9.03 9.25 -31.49
C ASP A 53 -9.11 10.78 -31.51
N VAL A 54 -9.44 11.35 -30.36
CA VAL A 54 -9.58 12.79 -30.15
C VAL A 54 -8.35 13.32 -29.43
N TYR A 55 -7.62 14.18 -30.11
CA TYR A 55 -6.42 14.82 -29.58
C TYR A 55 -6.77 16.05 -28.74
N PRO A 56 -5.83 16.55 -27.91
CA PRO A 56 -6.02 17.71 -27.05
C PRO A 56 -6.76 18.88 -27.71
N GLY A 57 -7.70 19.46 -26.98
CA GLY A 57 -8.53 20.56 -27.48
C GLY A 57 -9.75 20.82 -26.63
N THR A 58 -10.41 21.96 -26.89
CA THR A 58 -11.70 22.31 -26.27
C THR A 58 -12.78 22.30 -27.35
N TYR A 59 -13.52 21.21 -27.41
CA TYR A 59 -14.55 20.95 -28.41
C TYR A 59 -15.88 21.53 -27.92
N VAL A 60 -16.27 22.67 -28.49
CA VAL A 60 -17.56 23.31 -28.21
C VAL A 60 -18.62 22.79 -29.17
N GLU A 61 -19.18 21.62 -28.87
CA GLU A 61 -20.16 20.95 -29.72
C GLU A 61 -21.00 19.94 -28.93
N GLN A 62 -22.14 19.56 -29.51
CA GLN A 62 -22.96 18.45 -29.01
C GLN A 62 -22.62 17.18 -29.79
N VAL A 63 -22.29 16.10 -29.08
CA VAL A 63 -21.94 14.80 -29.66
C VAL A 63 -23.09 13.82 -29.47
N THR A 64 -23.62 13.28 -30.57
CA THR A 64 -24.73 12.33 -30.56
C THR A 64 -24.33 10.99 -31.18
N ILE A 65 -24.27 9.95 -30.36
CA ILE A 65 -24.04 8.57 -30.77
C ILE A 65 -25.39 7.87 -30.78
N SER A 66 -25.89 7.56 -31.97
CA SER A 66 -27.19 6.90 -32.15
C SER A 66 -27.05 5.72 -33.10
N ASN A 67 -27.51 4.54 -32.70
CA ASN A 67 -27.45 3.31 -33.49
C ASN A 67 -26.02 2.99 -33.99
N LYS A 68 -25.02 3.28 -33.14
CA LYS A 68 -23.60 3.05 -33.42
C LYS A 68 -22.92 2.35 -32.24
N THR A 69 -22.05 1.39 -32.56
CA THR A 69 -21.11 0.78 -31.61
C THR A 69 -19.71 1.25 -31.98
N ILE A 70 -19.24 2.33 -31.35
CA ILE A 70 -17.95 2.97 -31.65
C ILE A 70 -17.17 3.24 -30.36
N LYS A 71 -15.85 3.38 -30.48
CA LYS A 71 -14.99 3.87 -29.39
C LYS A 71 -14.65 5.33 -29.63
N LEU A 72 -14.93 6.19 -28.68
CA LEU A 72 -14.55 7.59 -28.67
C LEU A 72 -13.52 7.78 -27.55
N ILE A 73 -12.27 8.11 -27.90
CA ILE A 73 -11.13 8.08 -26.97
C ILE A 73 -10.42 9.43 -27.01
N ALA A 74 -10.22 10.05 -25.85
CA ALA A 74 -9.31 11.17 -25.69
C ALA A 74 -7.88 10.66 -25.51
N VAL A 75 -7.02 10.89 -26.49
CA VAL A 75 -5.68 10.27 -26.57
C VAL A 75 -4.76 10.67 -25.42
N GLU A 76 -4.87 11.90 -24.92
CA GLU A 76 -4.07 12.43 -23.80
C GLU A 76 -4.90 12.61 -22.52
N GLY A 77 -6.06 11.95 -22.46
CA GLY A 77 -6.91 11.92 -21.28
C GLY A 77 -7.63 13.23 -20.93
N PRO A 78 -8.32 13.24 -19.78
CA PRO A 78 -9.34 14.25 -19.48
C PRO A 78 -8.73 15.63 -19.19
N SER A 79 -7.48 15.69 -18.76
CA SER A 79 -6.79 16.96 -18.48
C SER A 79 -6.49 17.80 -19.73
N LYS A 80 -6.53 17.19 -20.93
CA LYS A 80 -6.16 17.83 -22.20
C LYS A 80 -7.32 17.91 -23.21
N THR A 81 -8.34 17.08 -23.05
CA THR A 81 -9.43 16.97 -24.01
C THR A 81 -10.78 17.22 -23.34
N LYS A 82 -11.41 18.33 -23.73
CA LYS A 82 -12.66 18.82 -23.13
C LYS A 82 -13.77 18.87 -24.17
N ILE A 83 -14.95 18.38 -23.81
CA ILE A 83 -16.22 18.62 -24.51
C ILE A 83 -17.01 19.62 -23.66
N THR A 84 -17.45 20.72 -24.25
CA THR A 84 -18.14 21.79 -23.51
C THR A 84 -19.18 22.50 -24.37
N GLY A 85 -20.00 23.33 -23.73
CA GLY A 85 -21.17 23.97 -24.33
C GLY A 85 -22.44 23.77 -23.50
N ALA A 86 -23.48 24.49 -23.87
CA ALA A 86 -24.80 24.40 -23.24
C ALA A 86 -25.87 24.23 -24.34
N PRO A 87 -27.02 23.58 -24.05
CA PRO A 87 -27.43 23.10 -22.72
C PRO A 87 -26.95 21.68 -22.38
N LYS A 88 -26.59 20.86 -23.37
CA LYS A 88 -26.24 19.44 -23.24
C LYS A 88 -25.04 19.10 -24.12
N LEU A 89 -24.23 18.12 -23.72
CA LEU A 89 -22.98 17.79 -24.43
C LEU A 89 -23.07 16.49 -25.20
N VAL A 90 -23.33 15.37 -24.51
CA VAL A 90 -23.24 14.04 -25.10
C VAL A 90 -24.56 13.29 -25.00
N PHE A 91 -24.97 12.66 -26.09
CA PHE A 91 -26.12 11.78 -26.16
C PHE A 91 -25.70 10.41 -26.67
N VAL A 92 -26.07 9.37 -25.95
CA VAL A 92 -25.91 7.97 -26.32
C VAL A 92 -27.30 7.36 -26.38
N ASN A 93 -27.85 7.32 -27.59
CA ASN A 93 -29.15 6.71 -27.88
C ASN A 93 -28.95 5.24 -28.27
N PRO A 94 -30.03 4.46 -28.49
CA PRO A 94 -29.92 3.01 -28.54
C PRO A 94 -28.77 2.53 -29.43
N THR A 95 -27.94 1.66 -28.85
CA THR A 95 -26.79 1.07 -29.51
C THR A 95 -27.15 -0.34 -30.00
N PRO A 96 -26.68 -0.77 -31.19
CA PRO A 96 -27.10 -2.05 -31.77
C PRO A 96 -26.46 -3.25 -31.06
N ALA A 97 -25.33 -3.04 -30.38
CA ALA A 97 -24.62 -4.03 -29.61
C ALA A 97 -23.78 -3.37 -28.49
N ALA A 98 -23.33 -4.18 -27.53
CA ALA A 98 -22.33 -3.78 -26.55
C ALA A 98 -21.00 -3.40 -27.21
N GLY A 99 -20.22 -2.55 -26.55
CA GLY A 99 -18.88 -2.14 -27.01
C GLY A 99 -18.74 -0.66 -27.37
N THR A 100 -19.80 0.15 -27.25
CA THR A 100 -19.66 1.61 -27.29
C THR A 100 -18.85 2.06 -26.07
N LEU A 101 -17.78 2.82 -26.32
CA LEU A 101 -16.87 3.31 -25.29
C LEU A 101 -16.71 4.82 -25.42
N ILE A 102 -16.78 5.53 -24.30
CA ILE A 102 -16.38 6.94 -24.17
C ILE A 102 -15.29 7.00 -23.11
N ASP A 103 -14.08 7.43 -23.49
CA ASP A 103 -12.89 7.30 -22.65
C ASP A 103 -12.09 8.60 -22.56
N GLY A 104 -11.80 9.04 -21.34
CA GLY A 104 -10.81 10.09 -21.09
C GLY A 104 -11.24 11.54 -21.35
N PHE A 105 -12.52 11.88 -21.36
CA PHE A 105 -12.96 13.27 -21.63
C PHE A 105 -13.27 14.05 -20.36
N THR A 106 -12.98 15.35 -20.35
CA THR A 106 -13.64 16.29 -19.44
C THR A 106 -14.93 16.81 -20.07
N LEU A 107 -16.06 16.66 -19.37
CA LEU A 107 -17.36 17.18 -19.72
C LEU A 107 -17.78 18.24 -18.69
N GLU A 108 -17.87 19.49 -19.11
CA GLU A 108 -18.17 20.61 -18.21
C GLU A 108 -18.95 21.75 -18.90
N GLY A 109 -19.65 22.53 -18.07
CA GLY A 109 -20.43 23.70 -18.52
C GLY A 109 -21.82 23.38 -19.06
N ALA A 110 -22.30 22.14 -18.92
CA ALA A 110 -23.62 21.76 -19.38
C ALA A 110 -24.69 22.22 -18.38
N SER A 111 -25.64 23.06 -18.80
CA SER A 111 -26.68 23.58 -17.91
C SER A 111 -27.85 22.61 -17.66
N GLU A 112 -28.08 21.66 -18.57
CA GLU A 112 -29.18 20.68 -18.49
C GLU A 112 -28.71 19.23 -18.32
N GLY A 113 -27.42 18.98 -18.13
CA GLY A 113 -26.86 17.64 -18.03
C GLY A 113 -25.73 17.40 -19.05
N ALA A 114 -24.61 16.85 -18.61
CA ALA A 114 -23.47 16.64 -19.49
C ALA A 114 -23.66 15.45 -20.43
N MET A 115 -24.20 14.33 -19.95
CA MET A 115 -24.40 13.12 -20.75
C MET A 115 -25.78 12.50 -20.55
N PHE A 116 -26.37 12.02 -21.64
CA PHE A 116 -27.65 11.32 -21.65
C PHE A 116 -27.49 9.94 -22.28
N VAL A 117 -27.82 8.89 -21.55
CA VAL A 117 -27.80 7.51 -22.04
C VAL A 117 -29.22 6.96 -22.01
N ASN A 118 -29.77 6.63 -23.17
CA ASN A 118 -31.14 6.15 -23.29
C ASN A 118 -31.24 4.91 -24.18
N GLY A 119 -31.70 3.79 -23.61
CA GLY A 119 -31.85 2.53 -24.33
C GLY A 119 -30.54 1.95 -24.86
N ALA A 120 -29.40 2.29 -24.26
CA ALA A 120 -28.08 1.95 -24.80
C ALA A 120 -27.25 1.12 -23.82
N THR A 121 -26.34 0.32 -24.38
CA THR A 121 -25.21 -0.25 -23.64
C THR A 121 -23.94 0.53 -23.94
N VAL A 122 -23.30 1.08 -22.91
CA VAL A 122 -22.11 1.92 -23.03
C VAL A 122 -21.19 1.77 -21.82
N THR A 123 -19.89 1.83 -22.08
CA THR A 123 -18.87 2.04 -21.04
C THR A 123 -18.40 3.49 -21.11
N VAL A 124 -18.39 4.17 -19.97
CA VAL A 124 -17.82 5.51 -19.80
C VAL A 124 -16.67 5.38 -18.81
N ARG A 125 -15.47 5.70 -19.24
CA ARG A 125 -14.25 5.45 -18.48
C ARG A 125 -13.34 6.66 -18.41
N GLY A 126 -12.67 6.85 -17.28
CA GLY A 126 -11.61 7.85 -17.13
C GLY A 126 -12.07 9.29 -17.43
N CYS A 127 -13.37 9.55 -17.37
CA CYS A 127 -13.95 10.85 -17.70
C CYS A 127 -14.10 11.70 -16.44
N VAL A 128 -14.07 13.02 -16.63
CA VAL A 128 -14.30 14.02 -15.58
C VAL A 128 -15.58 14.77 -15.88
N PHE A 129 -16.56 14.71 -14.99
CA PHE A 129 -17.79 15.49 -15.06
C PHE A 129 -17.73 16.59 -14.01
N SER A 130 -17.48 17.82 -14.44
CA SER A 130 -17.19 18.93 -13.52
C SER A 130 -18.13 20.12 -13.72
N GLY A 131 -18.68 20.64 -12.62
CA GLY A 131 -19.42 21.91 -12.62
C GLY A 131 -20.63 21.94 -13.56
N ASN A 132 -21.31 20.80 -13.73
CA ASN A 132 -22.50 20.72 -14.58
C ASN A 132 -23.78 20.91 -13.78
N GLY A 133 -24.84 21.23 -14.51
CA GLY A 133 -26.22 21.26 -14.05
C GLY A 133 -26.62 22.53 -13.31
N THR A 134 -27.84 22.49 -12.80
CA THR A 134 -28.43 23.48 -11.90
C THR A 134 -29.30 22.74 -10.89
N PRO A 135 -29.67 23.36 -9.75
CA PRO A 135 -30.56 22.74 -8.75
C PRO A 135 -31.95 22.33 -9.27
N SER A 136 -32.31 22.67 -10.52
CA SER A 136 -33.58 22.31 -11.16
C SER A 136 -33.51 21.12 -12.12
N VAL A 137 -32.32 20.57 -12.39
CA VAL A 137 -32.08 19.56 -13.42
C VAL A 137 -31.72 18.22 -12.79
N ASP A 138 -32.31 17.12 -13.23
CA ASP A 138 -31.88 15.76 -12.82
C ASP A 138 -30.70 15.29 -13.66
N GLY A 139 -29.70 14.65 -13.04
CA GLY A 139 -28.59 14.03 -13.77
C GLY A 139 -27.64 15.06 -14.38
N ALA A 140 -27.12 15.96 -13.54
CA ALA A 140 -26.24 17.04 -13.97
C ALA A 140 -24.99 16.53 -14.74
N ALA A 141 -24.40 15.41 -14.31
CA ALA A 141 -23.34 14.76 -15.05
C ALA A 141 -23.90 13.73 -16.03
N LEU A 142 -24.78 12.85 -15.55
CA LEU A 142 -25.27 11.73 -16.33
C LEU A 142 -26.74 11.45 -16.02
N LYS A 143 -27.56 11.39 -17.07
CA LYS A 143 -28.94 10.90 -16.99
C LYS A 143 -29.07 9.58 -17.76
N VAL A 144 -29.54 8.54 -17.08
CA VAL A 144 -29.67 7.18 -17.60
C VAL A 144 -31.14 6.77 -17.59
N GLY A 145 -31.68 6.43 -18.75
CA GLY A 145 -33.06 5.97 -18.90
C GLY A 145 -33.15 4.67 -19.71
N SER A 146 -34.00 3.75 -19.26
CA SER A 146 -34.36 2.51 -19.98
C SER A 146 -33.15 1.74 -20.55
N SER A 147 -31.99 1.82 -19.90
CA SER A 147 -30.73 1.34 -20.45
C SER A 147 -30.36 -0.01 -19.82
N PRO A 148 -30.10 -1.04 -20.65
CA PRO A 148 -29.92 -2.39 -20.15
C PRO A 148 -28.63 -2.57 -19.35
N ASN A 149 -27.54 -1.87 -19.70
CA ASN A 149 -26.27 -1.88 -18.96
C ASN A 149 -25.47 -0.62 -19.24
N VAL A 150 -25.13 0.15 -18.21
CA VAL A 150 -24.19 1.28 -18.27
C VAL A 150 -23.04 1.02 -17.31
N PHE A 151 -21.81 0.99 -17.82
CA PHE A 151 -20.61 0.77 -17.02
C PHE A 151 -19.88 2.09 -16.86
N LEU A 152 -19.70 2.53 -15.61
CA LEU A 152 -18.92 3.71 -15.27
C LEU A 152 -17.66 3.26 -14.55
N GLU A 153 -16.50 3.52 -15.13
CA GLU A 153 -15.21 3.03 -14.67
C GLU A 153 -14.23 4.19 -14.43
N ASN A 154 -13.70 4.34 -13.22
CA ASN A 154 -12.65 5.31 -12.90
C ASN A 154 -12.99 6.76 -13.33
N ASN A 155 -14.25 7.19 -13.17
CA ASN A 155 -14.66 8.55 -13.49
C ASN A 155 -14.66 9.44 -12.25
N LEU A 156 -14.46 10.74 -12.47
CA LEU A 156 -14.56 11.77 -11.44
C LEU A 156 -15.81 12.64 -11.67
N PHE A 157 -16.67 12.72 -10.66
CA PHE A 157 -17.84 13.59 -10.62
C PHE A 157 -17.61 14.68 -9.58
N LEU A 158 -17.29 15.89 -10.03
CA LEU A 158 -16.81 16.99 -9.18
C LEU A 158 -17.71 18.22 -9.24
N GLY A 159 -18.22 18.67 -8.10
CA GLY A 159 -18.85 19.98 -8.01
C GLY A 159 -20.10 20.16 -8.88
N ASN A 160 -20.82 19.08 -9.19
CA ASN A 160 -22.03 19.15 -10.00
C ASN A 160 -23.22 19.57 -9.12
N SER A 161 -24.16 20.32 -9.70
CA SER A 161 -25.36 20.80 -9.01
C SER A 161 -26.61 20.32 -9.72
N THR A 162 -27.50 19.66 -8.98
CA THR A 162 -28.64 18.94 -9.56
C THR A 162 -29.87 19.04 -8.65
N LYS A 163 -31.04 18.68 -9.17
CA LYS A 163 -32.20 18.36 -8.35
C LYS A 163 -32.05 16.96 -7.76
N ASN A 164 -31.85 15.97 -8.64
CA ASN A 164 -31.83 14.56 -8.29
C ASN A 164 -30.61 13.90 -8.93
N GLY A 165 -29.63 13.47 -8.15
CA GLY A 165 -28.50 12.70 -8.68
C GLY A 165 -27.57 13.49 -9.58
N THR A 166 -26.28 13.59 -9.23
CA THR A 166 -25.29 13.93 -10.25
C THR A 166 -25.33 12.89 -11.37
N ILE A 167 -25.56 11.63 -10.99
CA ILE A 167 -26.09 10.57 -11.83
C ILE A 167 -27.55 10.32 -11.47
N ASN A 168 -28.47 10.50 -12.44
CA ASN A 168 -29.87 10.17 -12.30
C ASN A 168 -30.21 8.92 -13.13
N VAL A 169 -30.80 7.91 -12.49
CA VAL A 169 -31.04 6.60 -13.09
C VAL A 169 -32.52 6.23 -12.97
N ALA A 170 -33.16 5.93 -14.10
CA ALA A 170 -34.54 5.49 -14.16
C ALA A 170 -34.68 4.19 -14.96
N GLY A 171 -35.20 3.13 -14.30
CA GLY A 171 -35.46 1.82 -14.91
C GLY A 171 -34.27 1.23 -15.66
N SER A 172 -33.06 1.34 -15.10
CA SER A 172 -31.82 0.97 -15.78
C SER A 172 -30.87 0.19 -14.88
N VAL A 173 -29.88 -0.47 -15.48
CA VAL A 173 -28.78 -1.14 -14.76
C VAL A 173 -27.50 -0.32 -14.92
N VAL A 174 -26.92 0.10 -13.81
CA VAL A 174 -25.67 0.88 -13.76
C VAL A 174 -24.65 0.21 -12.85
N SER A 175 -23.43 0.02 -13.37
CA SER A 175 -22.29 -0.47 -12.61
C SER A 175 -21.28 0.65 -12.41
N LEU A 176 -20.84 0.84 -11.17
CA LEU A 176 -19.87 1.83 -10.73
C LEU A 176 -18.63 1.08 -10.23
N ASP A 177 -17.49 1.26 -10.89
CA ASP A 177 -16.19 0.73 -10.44
C ASP A 177 -15.11 1.81 -10.44
N GLY A 178 -14.49 2.05 -9.29
CA GLY A 178 -13.42 3.03 -9.10
C GLY A 178 -13.83 4.49 -9.28
N ASN A 179 -15.14 4.80 -9.19
CA ASN A 179 -15.60 6.18 -9.41
C ASN A 179 -15.49 7.03 -8.15
N THR A 180 -15.20 8.31 -8.34
CA THR A 180 -15.13 9.32 -7.28
C THR A 180 -16.24 10.35 -7.45
N PHE A 181 -17.01 10.57 -6.40
CA PHE A 181 -18.04 11.60 -6.30
C PHE A 181 -17.64 12.59 -5.21
N ARG A 182 -17.30 13.81 -5.61
CA ARG A 182 -16.78 14.83 -4.71
C ARG A 182 -17.49 16.17 -4.85
N ASP A 183 -17.83 16.78 -3.72
CA ASP A 183 -18.38 18.14 -3.62
C ASP A 183 -19.67 18.34 -4.46
N ASN A 184 -20.46 17.29 -4.70
CA ASN A 184 -21.69 17.40 -5.48
C ASN A 184 -22.86 17.86 -4.60
N THR A 185 -23.79 18.62 -5.17
CA THR A 185 -24.96 19.17 -4.46
C THR A 185 -26.26 18.77 -5.12
N ALA A 186 -27.25 18.34 -4.34
CA ALA A 186 -28.58 17.98 -4.83
C ALA A 186 -29.72 18.33 -3.86
N VAL A 187 -30.96 18.13 -4.31
CA VAL A 187 -32.10 17.99 -3.41
C VAL A 187 -32.13 16.58 -2.82
N SER A 188 -31.90 15.55 -3.63
CA SER A 188 -31.82 14.16 -3.17
C SER A 188 -30.78 13.35 -3.93
N GLY A 189 -29.99 12.54 -3.21
CA GLY A 189 -28.97 11.65 -3.76
C GLY A 189 -27.87 12.43 -4.48
N ALA A 190 -27.03 13.19 -3.79
CA ALA A 190 -26.16 14.16 -4.49
C ALA A 190 -25.12 13.52 -5.41
N ALA A 191 -24.69 12.29 -5.13
CA ALA A 191 -23.93 11.49 -6.07
C ALA A 191 -24.86 10.73 -7.04
N VAL A 192 -25.70 9.84 -6.50
CA VAL A 192 -26.56 8.95 -7.28
C VAL A 192 -28.00 9.03 -6.80
N HIS A 193 -28.93 9.21 -7.74
CA HIS A 193 -30.35 9.08 -7.52
C HIS A 193 -30.93 8.03 -8.45
N ALA A 194 -31.55 6.99 -7.90
CA ALA A 194 -32.06 5.86 -8.68
C ALA A 194 -33.53 5.54 -8.34
N ASP A 195 -34.36 5.39 -9.36
CA ASP A 195 -35.78 5.05 -9.21
C ASP A 195 -36.26 3.99 -10.22
N ALA A 196 -37.58 3.72 -10.22
CA ALA A 196 -38.27 2.91 -11.22
C ALA A 196 -37.69 1.49 -11.40
N ASN A 197 -37.41 0.79 -10.30
CA ASN A 197 -36.80 -0.55 -10.28
C ASN A 197 -35.40 -0.60 -10.91
N SER A 198 -34.62 0.46 -10.73
CA SER A 198 -33.21 0.48 -11.17
C SER A 198 -32.34 -0.50 -10.37
N LYS A 199 -31.23 -0.92 -10.99
CA LYS A 199 -30.18 -1.71 -10.34
C LYS A 199 -28.87 -0.95 -10.37
N ILE A 200 -28.32 -0.68 -9.19
CA ILE A 200 -27.02 -0.04 -9.03
C ILE A 200 -26.07 -1.03 -8.36
N THR A 201 -24.90 -1.22 -8.96
CA THR A 201 -23.81 -1.99 -8.36
C THR A 201 -22.59 -1.09 -8.21
N VAL A 202 -22.03 -1.02 -7.01
CA VAL A 202 -20.78 -0.31 -6.70
C VAL A 202 -19.74 -1.37 -6.33
N ALA A 203 -18.81 -1.64 -7.24
CA ALA A 203 -17.68 -2.52 -6.96
C ALA A 203 -16.65 -1.80 -6.07
N ARG A 204 -16.27 -0.58 -6.47
CA ARG A 204 -15.43 0.36 -5.73
C ARG A 204 -15.95 1.78 -5.93
N GLY A 205 -16.05 2.57 -4.87
CA GLY A 205 -16.49 3.97 -4.98
C GLY A 205 -16.03 4.85 -3.82
N PHE A 206 -15.73 6.11 -4.12
CA PHE A 206 -15.38 7.13 -3.14
C PHE A 206 -16.41 8.26 -3.17
N PHE A 207 -17.13 8.48 -2.08
CA PHE A 207 -18.21 9.46 -1.97
C PHE A 207 -17.86 10.45 -0.87
N CYS A 208 -17.38 11.63 -1.26
CA CYS A 208 -16.84 12.61 -0.35
C CYS A 208 -17.56 13.97 -0.48
N ASN A 209 -17.88 14.61 0.64
CA ASN A 209 -18.42 15.97 0.70
C ASN A 209 -19.67 16.18 -0.20
N ASN A 210 -20.48 15.14 -0.41
CA ASN A 210 -21.71 15.29 -1.20
C ASN A 210 -22.85 15.76 -0.29
N SER A 211 -23.63 16.74 -0.75
CA SER A 211 -24.64 17.40 0.06
C SER A 211 -26.02 17.37 -0.62
N ALA A 212 -26.99 16.77 0.05
CA ALA A 212 -28.39 16.80 -0.35
C ALA A 212 -29.20 17.68 0.61
N THR A 213 -30.14 18.48 0.12
CA THR A 213 -30.98 19.31 1.00
C THR A 213 -32.14 18.55 1.64
N GLU A 214 -32.47 17.35 1.16
CA GLU A 214 -33.52 16.48 1.72
C GLU A 214 -32.96 15.10 2.06
N ASN A 215 -32.83 14.20 1.08
CA ASN A 215 -32.63 12.77 1.36
C ASN A 215 -31.38 12.20 0.67
N GLY A 216 -30.59 11.39 1.38
CA GLY A 216 -29.46 10.65 0.80
C GLY A 216 -28.33 11.57 0.37
N GLY A 217 -27.41 11.93 1.27
CA GLY A 217 -26.33 12.87 0.94
C GLY A 217 -25.43 12.37 -0.19
N ALA A 218 -25.20 11.06 -0.29
CA ALA A 218 -24.53 10.44 -1.43
C ALA A 218 -25.52 9.73 -2.36
N ILE A 219 -26.17 8.68 -1.88
CA ILE A 219 -27.03 7.81 -2.68
C ILE A 219 -28.45 7.86 -2.17
N TRP A 220 -29.37 8.15 -3.08
CA TRP A 220 -30.80 7.98 -2.88
C TRP A 220 -31.32 6.90 -3.83
N MET A 221 -32.07 5.94 -3.29
CA MET A 221 -32.73 4.92 -4.10
C MET A 221 -34.16 4.66 -3.63
N ALA A 222 -35.09 4.62 -4.59
CA ALA A 222 -36.44 4.12 -4.37
C ALA A 222 -36.75 2.99 -5.34
N THR A 223 -37.28 1.87 -4.86
CA THR A 223 -37.66 0.69 -5.67
C THR A 223 -36.51 0.18 -6.56
N GLY A 224 -35.88 -0.94 -6.19
CA GLY A 224 -34.73 -1.44 -6.94
C GLY A 224 -33.74 -2.25 -6.11
N THR A 225 -32.53 -2.40 -6.64
CA THR A 225 -31.43 -3.11 -5.96
C THR A 225 -30.18 -2.23 -5.91
N LEU A 226 -29.54 -2.18 -4.74
CA LEU A 226 -28.26 -1.51 -4.51
C LEU A 226 -27.26 -2.53 -3.95
N ASP A 227 -26.21 -2.86 -4.68
CA ASP A 227 -25.13 -3.75 -4.23
C ASP A 227 -23.84 -2.93 -4.09
N VAL A 228 -23.36 -2.65 -2.87
CA VAL A 228 -22.12 -1.90 -2.62
C VAL A 228 -21.09 -2.82 -1.98
N ARG A 229 -20.05 -3.17 -2.73
CA ARG A 229 -19.04 -4.15 -2.30
C ARG A 229 -17.81 -3.56 -1.65
N SER A 230 -17.46 -2.33 -2.02
CA SER A 230 -16.38 -1.56 -1.41
C SER A 230 -16.67 -0.09 -1.66
N GLY A 231 -16.84 0.67 -0.59
CA GLY A 231 -17.28 2.04 -0.68
C GLY A 231 -16.79 2.85 0.50
N VAL A 232 -16.22 4.02 0.24
CA VAL A 232 -15.79 4.94 1.29
C VAL A 232 -16.67 6.18 1.21
N PHE A 233 -17.36 6.48 2.30
CA PHE A 233 -18.32 7.58 2.42
C PHE A 233 -17.83 8.56 3.47
N VAL A 234 -17.42 9.76 3.03
CA VAL A 234 -16.84 10.78 3.90
C VAL A 234 -17.66 12.06 3.81
N ASN A 235 -18.06 12.63 4.94
CA ASN A 235 -18.67 13.96 5.03
C ASN A 235 -19.88 14.16 4.09
N ASN A 236 -20.70 13.11 3.93
CA ASN A 236 -21.94 13.24 3.16
C ASN A 236 -23.04 13.77 4.07
N VAL A 237 -23.80 14.76 3.58
CA VAL A 237 -24.73 15.57 4.38
C VAL A 237 -26.11 15.52 3.77
N SER A 238 -27.13 15.25 4.59
CA SER A 238 -28.55 15.38 4.24
C SER A 238 -29.44 15.58 5.46
N VAL A 239 -30.74 15.79 5.24
CA VAL A 239 -31.73 15.79 6.33
C VAL A 239 -31.97 14.36 6.79
N ASP A 240 -32.32 13.44 5.89
CA ASP A 240 -32.46 12.02 6.20
C ASP A 240 -31.48 11.17 5.39
N GLY A 241 -30.83 10.21 6.06
CA GLY A 241 -29.85 9.29 5.45
C GLY A 241 -28.59 10.00 4.97
N GLY A 242 -27.72 10.41 5.89
CA GLY A 242 -26.58 11.28 5.60
C GLY A 242 -25.70 10.82 4.44
N ALA A 243 -25.44 9.51 4.31
CA ALA A 243 -24.89 8.94 3.08
C ALA A 243 -25.96 8.27 2.21
N LEU A 244 -26.79 7.43 2.82
CA LEU A 244 -27.69 6.53 2.10
C LEU A 244 -29.14 6.74 2.50
N TYR A 245 -30.02 6.93 1.52
CA TYR A 245 -31.46 6.88 1.72
C TYR A 245 -32.08 5.82 0.83
N LEU A 246 -32.83 4.91 1.43
CA LEU A 246 -33.39 3.73 0.77
C LEU A 246 -34.90 3.63 1.04
N SER A 247 -35.70 3.54 -0.02
CA SER A 247 -37.15 3.35 0.10
C SER A 247 -37.62 2.14 -0.73
N GLY A 248 -38.14 1.11 -0.07
CA GLY A 248 -38.79 -0.04 -0.68
C GLY A 248 -40.32 0.09 -0.69
N VAL A 249 -41.01 -0.72 -1.48
CA VAL A 249 -42.45 -1.01 -1.26
C VAL A 249 -42.72 -2.49 -1.54
N THR A 250 -43.03 -3.23 -0.46
CA THR A 250 -43.81 -4.48 -0.27
C THR A 250 -43.71 -5.66 -1.24
N GLY A 251 -43.53 -6.87 -0.68
CA GLY A 251 -44.18 -8.09 -1.16
C GLY A 251 -43.27 -9.27 -1.53
N SER A 252 -43.06 -10.16 -0.55
CA SER A 252 -42.44 -11.51 -0.65
C SER A 252 -40.99 -11.57 -1.12
N ALA A 253 -40.09 -11.74 -0.13
CA ALA A 253 -38.62 -11.71 -0.22
C ALA A 253 -38.04 -10.30 -0.43
N PRO A 254 -36.95 -9.91 0.24
CA PRO A 254 -36.35 -8.59 0.06
C PRO A 254 -35.85 -8.49 -1.39
N SER A 255 -36.63 -7.83 -2.25
CA SER A 255 -36.28 -7.62 -3.66
C SER A 255 -35.35 -6.43 -3.85
N GLY A 256 -35.02 -5.71 -2.78
CA GLY A 256 -33.78 -4.96 -2.63
C GLY A 256 -32.91 -5.68 -1.60
N SER A 257 -31.91 -6.44 -2.05
CA SER A 257 -30.80 -6.81 -1.18
C SER A 257 -29.84 -5.65 -1.23
N VAL A 258 -29.77 -4.88 -0.14
CA VAL A 258 -28.70 -3.90 0.04
C VAL A 258 -27.57 -4.60 0.76
N ILE A 259 -26.55 -4.99 0.00
CA ILE A 259 -25.31 -5.54 0.55
C ILE A 259 -24.34 -4.38 0.70
N LEU A 260 -23.88 -4.14 1.92
CA LEU A 260 -22.81 -3.21 2.22
C LEU A 260 -21.60 -4.03 2.67
N GLN A 261 -20.59 -4.14 1.81
CA GLN A 261 -19.31 -4.78 2.12
C GLN A 261 -18.18 -3.76 2.14
N ASN A 262 -17.26 -3.88 3.10
CA ASN A 262 -16.07 -3.04 3.20
C ASN A 262 -16.39 -1.54 3.14
N ILE A 263 -17.38 -1.13 3.93
CA ILE A 263 -17.78 0.28 3.99
C ILE A 263 -17.01 0.99 5.10
N THR A 264 -16.43 2.13 4.78
CA THR A 264 -15.93 3.07 5.79
C THR A 264 -16.76 4.34 5.71
N TYR A 265 -17.53 4.63 6.75
CA TYR A 265 -18.26 5.89 6.89
C TYR A 265 -17.57 6.81 7.89
N VAL A 266 -17.28 8.03 7.47
CA VAL A 266 -16.59 9.05 8.25
C VAL A 266 -17.40 10.34 8.20
N SER A 267 -18.10 10.63 9.31
CA SER A 267 -18.79 11.89 9.60
C SER A 267 -19.81 12.44 8.58
N GLY A 268 -20.79 13.18 9.11
CA GLY A 268 -21.76 13.98 8.38
C GLY A 268 -22.61 14.76 9.38
N GLU A 269 -22.86 16.05 9.12
CA GLU A 269 -23.88 16.79 9.87
C GLU A 269 -25.26 16.31 9.38
N VAL A 270 -26.05 15.71 10.27
CA VAL A 270 -27.42 15.28 9.94
C VAL A 270 -28.39 15.92 10.92
N THR A 271 -29.36 16.65 10.38
CA THR A 271 -30.39 17.33 11.19
C THR A 271 -31.65 16.48 11.41
N GLY A 272 -31.83 15.40 10.63
CA GLY A 272 -32.98 14.48 10.69
C GLY A 272 -32.57 13.06 11.11
N HIS A 273 -32.99 12.03 10.37
CA HIS A 273 -32.86 10.62 10.76
C HIS A 273 -31.71 9.90 10.04
N GLY A 274 -30.99 9.03 10.76
CA GLY A 274 -29.99 8.12 10.17
C GLY A 274 -28.74 8.86 9.68
N ALA A 275 -27.76 9.07 10.57
CA ALA A 275 -26.55 9.81 10.22
C ALA A 275 -25.79 9.17 9.04
N LEU A 276 -25.71 7.83 9.01
CA LEU A 276 -25.22 7.09 7.86
C LEU A 276 -26.36 6.75 6.89
N MET A 277 -27.42 6.13 7.40
CA MET A 277 -28.46 5.56 6.55
C MET A 277 -29.87 5.68 7.13
N PHE A 278 -30.83 6.00 6.25
CA PHE A 278 -32.26 5.92 6.52
C PHE A 278 -32.95 4.96 5.55
N GLY A 279 -33.67 3.97 6.09
CA GLY A 279 -34.44 2.99 5.33
C GLY A 279 -35.96 3.13 5.54
N VAL A 280 -36.74 2.86 4.51
CA VAL A 280 -38.21 2.71 4.60
C VAL A 280 -38.60 1.44 3.87
N ASP A 281 -39.31 0.53 4.55
CA ASP A 281 -39.80 -0.74 3.98
C ASP A 281 -38.70 -1.53 3.23
N THR A 282 -37.49 -1.56 3.78
CA THR A 282 -36.30 -2.14 3.14
C THR A 282 -35.61 -3.21 3.99
N SER A 283 -34.69 -3.95 3.38
CA SER A 283 -33.82 -4.91 4.06
C SER A 283 -32.37 -4.63 3.71
N VAL A 284 -31.53 -4.51 4.72
CA VAL A 284 -30.12 -4.18 4.57
C VAL A 284 -29.27 -5.23 5.27
N ASP A 285 -28.29 -5.76 4.53
CA ASP A 285 -27.29 -6.70 5.00
C ASP A 285 -25.91 -6.03 4.93
N MET A 286 -25.28 -5.86 6.09
CA MET A 286 -23.97 -5.25 6.23
C MET A 286 -22.97 -6.32 6.62
N VAL A 287 -21.88 -6.42 5.87
CA VAL A 287 -20.82 -7.39 6.10
C VAL A 287 -19.48 -6.65 6.10
N ASN A 288 -18.60 -6.88 7.07
CA ASN A 288 -17.30 -6.19 7.12
C ASN A 288 -17.39 -4.66 6.96
N THR A 289 -18.34 -4.03 7.66
CA THR A 289 -18.61 -2.60 7.56
C THR A 289 -18.10 -1.89 8.81
N LEU A 290 -17.35 -0.80 8.62
CA LEU A 290 -16.85 0.10 9.66
C LEU A 290 -17.60 1.44 9.61
N VAL A 291 -18.22 1.81 10.73
CA VAL A 291 -18.92 3.09 10.87
C VAL A 291 -18.28 3.92 11.98
N LEU A 292 -17.80 5.11 11.60
CA LEU A 292 -17.18 6.09 12.48
C LEU A 292 -18.07 7.36 12.49
N PRO A 293 -18.92 7.57 13.50
CA PRO A 293 -19.81 8.72 13.57
C PRO A 293 -19.00 9.99 13.82
N GLY A 294 -19.51 11.09 13.26
CA GLY A 294 -18.91 12.41 13.43
C GLY A 294 -19.22 13.04 14.78
N VAL A 295 -18.61 14.21 14.99
CA VAL A 295 -18.82 15.10 16.14
C VAL A 295 -20.28 15.58 16.22
N ALA A 296 -21.07 14.91 17.07
CA ALA A 296 -22.44 15.25 17.49
C ALA A 296 -23.57 15.11 16.45
N GLY A 297 -24.47 14.14 16.65
CA GLY A 297 -25.67 13.95 15.82
C GLY A 297 -26.23 12.52 15.87
N PRO A 298 -27.51 12.28 15.52
CA PRO A 298 -28.31 11.13 15.97
C PRO A 298 -27.97 9.81 15.27
N VAL A 299 -28.46 8.71 15.87
CA VAL A 299 -28.58 7.33 15.37
C VAL A 299 -27.96 7.07 13.98
N ALA A 300 -26.84 6.35 13.92
CA ALA A 300 -26.16 6.02 12.66
C ALA A 300 -27.07 5.34 11.62
N LEU A 301 -27.91 4.42 12.07
CA LEU A 301 -28.86 3.68 11.23
C LEU A 301 -30.28 3.97 11.70
N SER A 302 -31.19 4.32 10.80
CA SER A 302 -32.58 4.55 11.15
C SER A 302 -33.50 3.98 10.07
N GLY A 303 -34.73 3.63 10.42
CA GLY A 303 -35.70 3.31 9.38
C GLY A 303 -37.07 2.88 9.87
N ASP A 304 -38.04 3.02 8.97
CA ASP A 304 -39.43 2.61 9.17
C ASP A 304 -39.65 1.25 8.52
N SER A 305 -40.15 0.26 9.27
CA SER A 305 -40.39 -1.10 8.78
C SER A 305 -39.19 -1.70 8.04
N THR A 306 -37.98 -1.38 8.52
CA THR A 306 -36.72 -1.75 7.88
C THR A 306 -36.00 -2.82 8.69
N THR A 307 -35.45 -3.83 8.02
CA THR A 307 -34.63 -4.87 8.68
C THR A 307 -33.15 -4.59 8.43
N PHE A 308 -32.34 -4.65 9.49
CA PHE A 308 -30.89 -4.55 9.40
C PHE A 308 -30.26 -5.85 9.90
N THR A 309 -29.32 -6.39 9.12
CA THR A 309 -28.42 -7.47 9.53
C THR A 309 -26.99 -6.94 9.47
N ALA A 310 -26.19 -7.23 10.47
CA ALA A 310 -24.77 -6.85 10.50
C ALA A 310 -23.93 -8.07 10.85
N THR A 311 -22.95 -8.38 10.01
CA THR A 311 -22.00 -9.49 10.18
C THR A 311 -20.57 -8.97 10.10
N TYR A 312 -19.69 -9.34 11.04
CA TYR A 312 -18.28 -8.88 11.08
C TYR A 312 -18.13 -7.35 10.95
N SER A 313 -19.09 -6.58 11.46
CA SER A 313 -19.09 -5.12 11.32
C SER A 313 -18.66 -4.44 12.64
N ALA A 314 -18.21 -3.20 12.55
CA ALA A 314 -17.80 -2.38 13.68
C ALA A 314 -18.51 -1.03 13.66
N PHE A 315 -19.15 -0.67 14.76
CA PHE A 315 -19.76 0.65 14.97
C PHE A 315 -19.08 1.30 16.17
N VAL A 316 -18.43 2.43 15.94
CA VAL A 316 -17.79 3.24 16.98
C VAL A 316 -18.75 4.38 17.36
N GLY A 317 -18.80 4.87 18.61
CA GLY A 317 -19.60 6.05 19.00
C GLY A 317 -20.47 5.86 20.26
N ASP A 318 -21.14 6.90 20.76
CA ASP A 318 -21.90 6.79 22.02
C ASP A 318 -23.08 5.80 21.90
N ALA A 319 -23.40 5.05 22.96
CA ALA A 319 -24.44 4.02 22.98
C ALA A 319 -25.85 4.56 22.69
N LYS A 320 -26.08 5.85 22.94
CA LYS A 320 -27.32 6.56 22.58
C LYS A 320 -27.34 7.05 21.12
N GLU A 321 -26.20 7.06 20.45
CA GLU A 321 -25.98 7.50 19.06
C GLU A 321 -25.83 6.32 18.09
N VAL A 322 -25.57 5.10 18.59
CA VAL A 322 -25.48 3.89 17.77
C VAL A 322 -26.82 3.15 17.67
N LEU A 323 -27.77 3.37 18.60
CA LEU A 323 -29.06 2.67 18.65
C LEU A 323 -30.29 3.60 18.79
N PHE A 324 -31.32 3.22 18.03
CA PHE A 324 -32.50 3.93 17.50
C PHE A 324 -33.33 4.85 18.40
N LYS A 325 -33.99 5.79 17.71
CA LYS A 325 -35.14 6.58 18.16
C LYS A 325 -36.28 6.38 17.14
N ASP A 326 -37.14 5.37 17.32
CA ASP A 326 -38.63 5.48 17.36
C ASP A 326 -39.35 4.09 17.38
N ASP A 327 -40.62 4.12 17.78
CA ASP A 327 -41.43 3.16 18.54
C ASP A 327 -42.07 1.97 17.78
N ALA A 328 -41.47 1.43 16.72
CA ALA A 328 -42.07 0.28 16.00
C ALA A 328 -41.06 -0.77 15.50
N ILE A 329 -40.86 -1.80 16.33
CA ILE A 329 -40.53 -3.21 15.99
C ILE A 329 -39.78 -3.40 14.66
N SER A 330 -38.50 -3.03 14.63
CA SER A 330 -37.56 -3.45 13.58
C SER A 330 -36.45 -4.26 14.25
N PRO A 331 -36.51 -5.61 14.26
CA PRO A 331 -35.46 -6.43 14.86
C PRO A 331 -34.17 -6.29 14.05
N ILE A 332 -33.04 -6.14 14.75
CA ILE A 332 -31.71 -6.13 14.16
C ILE A 332 -30.99 -7.37 14.63
N GLU A 333 -30.45 -8.11 13.67
CA GLU A 333 -29.65 -9.29 13.93
C GLU A 333 -28.18 -8.91 13.82
N PHE A 334 -27.49 -8.97 14.95
CA PHE A 334 -26.04 -8.81 15.03
C PHE A 334 -25.40 -10.19 15.11
N ASP A 335 -24.60 -10.54 14.11
CA ASP A 335 -23.73 -11.72 14.15
C ASP A 335 -22.26 -11.26 14.15
N LYS A 336 -21.47 -11.69 15.13
CA LYS A 336 -20.03 -11.34 15.26
C LYS A 336 -19.69 -9.85 14.99
N THR A 337 -20.56 -8.94 15.45
CA THR A 337 -20.43 -7.49 15.27
C THR A 337 -19.90 -6.87 16.56
N VAL A 338 -18.95 -5.94 16.43
CA VAL A 338 -18.35 -5.21 17.56
C VAL A 338 -19.01 -3.83 17.68
N LEU A 339 -19.53 -3.52 18.87
CA LEU A 339 -20.04 -2.19 19.21
C LEU A 339 -19.05 -1.55 20.18
N LEU A 340 -18.35 -0.51 19.73
CA LEU A 340 -17.39 0.24 20.54
C LEU A 340 -18.03 1.54 21.00
N PHE A 341 -18.40 1.58 22.28
CA PHE A 341 -18.99 2.76 22.90
C PHE A 341 -17.91 3.67 23.45
N ASP A 342 -17.62 4.77 22.76
CA ASP A 342 -16.81 5.85 23.32
C ASP A 342 -17.73 7.00 23.76
N THR A 343 -17.57 7.43 25.01
CA THR A 343 -18.34 8.53 25.61
C THR A 343 -17.52 9.80 25.73
N ALA A 344 -16.25 9.77 25.35
CA ALA A 344 -15.34 10.89 25.52
C ALA A 344 -14.08 10.70 24.68
N ASP A 345 -14.17 10.81 23.36
CA ASP A 345 -13.26 11.61 22.55
C ASP A 345 -13.62 11.48 21.06
N THR A 346 -13.45 12.59 20.35
CA THR A 346 -13.76 12.69 18.93
C THR A 346 -12.67 11.96 18.15
N VAL A 347 -13.01 10.85 17.47
CA VAL A 347 -12.10 10.25 16.48
C VAL A 347 -12.01 11.20 15.28
N GLY A 348 -11.14 12.21 15.41
CA GLY A 348 -10.87 13.18 14.36
C GLY A 348 -10.02 12.53 13.28
N LEU A 349 -10.64 11.95 12.27
CA LEU A 349 -9.93 11.38 11.12
C LEU A 349 -9.36 12.52 10.27
N ARG A 350 -8.08 12.86 10.49
CA ARG A 350 -7.25 13.62 9.56
C ARG A 350 -6.31 12.65 8.85
N GLY A 351 -5.98 12.94 7.59
CA GLY A 351 -4.90 12.20 6.92
C GLY A 351 -3.57 12.32 7.68
N PRO A 352 -2.56 11.50 7.36
CA PRO A 352 -1.26 11.48 8.06
C PRO A 352 -0.55 12.84 8.13
N ASN A 353 -0.93 13.80 7.26
CA ASN A 353 -0.39 15.17 7.22
C ASN A 353 -1.36 16.26 7.70
N GLY A 354 -2.50 15.91 8.29
CA GLY A 354 -3.53 16.87 8.69
C GLY A 354 -4.46 17.33 7.56
N ASP A 355 -4.28 16.77 6.36
CA ASP A 355 -5.07 17.05 5.15
C ASP A 355 -6.50 16.48 5.26
N ASP A 356 -7.43 17.15 4.58
CA ASP A 356 -8.82 16.72 4.45
C ASP A 356 -8.86 15.33 3.79
N LEU A 357 -9.51 14.35 4.44
CA LEU A 357 -9.63 12.96 3.98
C LEU A 357 -10.21 12.87 2.56
N CYS A 358 -10.93 13.92 2.17
CA CYS A 358 -11.50 14.16 0.85
C CYS A 358 -10.51 14.57 -0.26
N VAL A 359 -9.28 14.98 0.10
CA VAL A 359 -8.24 15.47 -0.83
C VAL A 359 -7.25 14.36 -1.22
N LEU A 360 -7.08 13.33 -0.37
CA LEU A 360 -6.12 12.25 -0.62
C LEU A 360 -6.57 11.26 -1.72
N GLY A 361 -7.86 11.24 -2.08
CA GLY A 361 -8.38 10.44 -3.21
C GLY A 361 -8.23 8.92 -3.11
N ALA A 362 -7.54 8.45 -2.08
CA ALA A 362 -7.30 7.05 -1.76
C ALA A 362 -7.35 6.92 -0.24
N PHE A 363 -8.34 6.18 0.24
CA PHE A 363 -8.10 5.31 1.37
C PHE A 363 -7.38 4.11 0.73
N GLU A 364 -6.06 4.01 0.85
CA GLU A 364 -5.43 2.70 0.76
C GLU A 364 -6.01 1.95 1.97
N PRO A 365 -6.86 0.93 1.80
CA PRO A 365 -7.16 0.06 2.92
C PRO A 365 -5.82 -0.56 3.29
N PHE A 366 -5.19 -0.09 4.35
CA PHE A 366 -4.07 -0.80 4.94
C PHE A 366 -4.54 -2.24 5.11
N PRO A 367 -3.86 -3.23 4.50
CA PRO A 367 -4.22 -4.64 4.66
C PRO A 367 -4.24 -5.05 6.14
N ASP A 368 -3.54 -4.29 6.98
CA ASP A 368 -3.25 -4.63 8.38
C ASP A 368 -3.74 -3.61 9.40
N SER A 369 -4.58 -2.62 9.04
CA SER A 369 -5.12 -1.71 10.05
C SER A 369 -6.19 -2.39 10.91
N VAL A 370 -5.74 -2.98 12.01
CA VAL A 370 -6.51 -3.17 13.24
C VAL A 370 -6.89 -1.76 13.73
N LEU A 371 -8.02 -1.24 13.24
CA LEU A 371 -8.66 -0.06 13.83
C LEU A 371 -9.35 -0.46 15.14
N ILE A 372 -8.56 -0.86 16.14
CA ILE A 372 -8.92 -0.90 17.56
C ILE A 372 -7.66 -0.61 18.39
N ASP A 373 -7.24 0.65 18.48
CA ASP A 373 -6.73 1.14 19.78
C ASP A 373 -7.95 1.67 20.53
N ALA A 374 -8.59 0.78 21.29
CA ALA A 374 -9.60 1.14 22.27
C ALA A 374 -8.97 1.22 23.65
N GLY A 375 -8.01 2.14 23.84
CA GLY A 375 -7.45 2.53 25.13
C GLY A 375 -8.44 3.16 26.13
N THR A 376 -9.76 2.90 26.03
CA THR A 376 -10.75 3.36 27.02
C THR A 376 -11.17 2.23 27.97
N PRO A 377 -10.90 2.31 29.29
CA PRO A 377 -11.15 1.22 30.26
C PRO A 377 -12.63 0.92 30.59
N LYS A 378 -13.60 1.29 29.74
CA LYS A 378 -15.02 1.43 30.14
C LYS A 378 -16.04 0.66 29.29
N LEU A 379 -15.63 -0.31 28.47
CA LEU A 379 -16.57 -1.23 27.84
C LEU A 379 -17.10 -2.24 28.87
N LYS A 380 -18.42 -2.37 29.00
CA LYS A 380 -19.06 -3.24 30.00
C LYS A 380 -19.98 -4.24 29.30
N ASP A 381 -19.64 -5.52 29.40
CA ASP A 381 -20.50 -6.64 28.97
C ASP A 381 -21.79 -6.67 29.81
N LEU A 382 -22.91 -6.36 29.18
CA LEU A 382 -24.22 -6.23 29.83
C LEU A 382 -25.05 -7.51 29.85
N ASP A 383 -24.78 -8.49 28.98
CA ASP A 383 -25.57 -9.73 28.89
C ASP A 383 -24.89 -10.96 29.48
N LYS A 384 -23.56 -10.92 29.71
CA LYS A 384 -22.77 -11.98 30.34
C LYS A 384 -22.86 -13.35 29.64
N THR A 385 -23.26 -13.39 28.37
CA THR A 385 -23.47 -14.66 27.65
C THR A 385 -22.42 -15.02 26.62
N ARG A 386 -21.33 -14.25 26.47
CA ARG A 386 -20.41 -14.45 25.34
C ARG A 386 -19.07 -15.07 25.68
N SER A 387 -18.79 -16.22 25.04
CA SER A 387 -17.45 -16.78 24.82
C SER A 387 -16.81 -16.26 23.52
N ASP A 388 -17.43 -15.26 22.91
CA ASP A 388 -17.15 -14.65 21.61
C ASP A 388 -16.76 -13.16 21.72
N ILE A 389 -16.58 -12.66 22.95
CA ILE A 389 -15.86 -11.42 23.24
C ILE A 389 -14.51 -11.85 23.82
N GLY A 390 -13.45 -11.71 23.03
CA GLY A 390 -12.08 -11.81 23.54
C GLY A 390 -11.89 -10.77 24.64
N ALA A 391 -11.50 -11.24 25.82
CA ALA A 391 -11.37 -10.47 27.03
C ALA A 391 -10.36 -9.33 26.90
N TYR A 392 -10.78 -8.08 27.15
CA TYR A 392 -9.89 -7.03 27.66
C TYR A 392 -10.65 -6.18 28.67
N GLY A 393 -10.69 -6.66 29.91
CA GLY A 393 -11.04 -5.86 31.09
C GLY A 393 -9.84 -5.88 32.02
N GLY A 394 -9.32 -4.71 32.41
CA GLY A 394 -8.23 -4.60 33.39
C GLY A 394 -8.61 -5.16 34.78
N PRO A 395 -7.67 -5.27 35.75
CA PRO A 395 -6.49 -4.42 35.94
C PRO A 395 -5.14 -5.19 36.03
N GLU A 396 -4.04 -4.47 35.71
CA GLU A 396 -2.65 -4.93 35.60
C GLU A 396 -2.38 -5.80 34.36
N GLY A 397 -1.41 -5.35 33.56
CA GLY A 397 -1.35 -5.58 32.11
C GLY A 397 -1.02 -7.00 31.67
N LEU A 398 -1.56 -7.36 30.51
CA LEU A 398 -1.01 -8.33 29.58
C LEU A 398 -1.33 -7.83 28.16
N GLU A 399 -0.27 -7.44 27.46
CA GLU A 399 -0.13 -7.00 26.06
C GLU A 399 -0.32 -8.18 25.06
N PRO A 400 -0.45 -7.94 23.73
CA PRO A 400 -0.79 -8.96 22.72
C PRO A 400 0.23 -10.12 22.66
N THR A 401 -0.25 -11.36 22.54
CA THR A 401 0.54 -12.58 22.76
C THR A 401 0.97 -13.30 21.47
N ILE A 402 1.04 -12.62 20.33
CA ILE A 402 1.59 -13.22 19.12
C ILE A 402 3.02 -12.73 19.00
N ASP A 403 3.93 -13.68 19.18
CA ASP A 403 5.39 -13.59 19.11
C ASP A 403 5.75 -14.81 18.26
N THR A 404 5.74 -14.58 16.94
CA THR A 404 5.75 -15.60 15.90
C THR A 404 7.08 -16.35 15.88
N ASP A 405 8.18 -15.64 16.13
CA ASP A 405 9.50 -16.25 16.19
C ASP A 405 9.83 -16.77 17.61
N GLY A 406 9.28 -16.20 18.68
CA GLY A 406 9.52 -16.55 20.07
C GLY A 406 10.72 -15.84 20.72
N ASP A 407 11.00 -14.59 20.38
CA ASP A 407 12.12 -13.79 20.89
C ASP A 407 11.76 -12.87 22.08
N LYS A 408 10.47 -12.80 22.43
CA LYS A 408 9.84 -11.99 23.48
C LYS A 408 9.51 -10.54 23.08
N HIS A 409 9.56 -10.22 21.81
CA HIS A 409 8.90 -9.08 21.21
C HIS A 409 7.62 -9.55 20.48
N PRO A 410 6.45 -8.93 20.73
CA PRO A 410 5.25 -9.24 19.96
C PRO A 410 5.38 -8.76 18.51
N ASP A 411 4.83 -9.48 17.52
CA ASP A 411 4.95 -9.21 16.07
C ASP A 411 4.68 -7.75 15.64
N LEU A 412 3.88 -6.98 16.41
CA LEU A 412 3.55 -5.58 16.12
C LEU A 412 4.58 -4.57 16.63
N GLU A 413 5.43 -4.99 17.56
CA GLU A 413 6.53 -4.24 18.16
C GLU A 413 7.88 -4.89 17.86
N ASP A 414 7.88 -5.87 16.96
CA ASP A 414 9.03 -6.63 16.51
C ASP A 414 9.44 -6.14 15.12
N ASN A 415 10.66 -5.62 14.99
CA ASN A 415 11.21 -5.20 13.72
C ASN A 415 11.70 -6.38 12.86
N CYS A 416 11.65 -7.64 13.36
CA CYS A 416 11.79 -8.88 12.59
C CYS A 416 10.79 -9.97 13.00
N PRO A 417 9.48 -9.83 12.71
CA PRO A 417 8.42 -10.72 13.24
C PRO A 417 8.55 -12.22 12.92
N GLU A 418 9.39 -12.60 11.96
CA GLU A 418 9.62 -14.01 11.59
C GLU A 418 10.99 -14.53 12.06
N ASP A 419 11.91 -13.66 12.52
CA ASP A 419 13.30 -13.98 12.80
C ASP A 419 13.82 -13.34 14.11
N LYS A 420 14.14 -14.20 15.09
CA LYS A 420 14.46 -13.78 16.47
C LYS A 420 15.51 -12.70 16.56
N ASN A 421 15.14 -11.55 17.14
CA ASN A 421 16.06 -10.46 17.44
C ASN A 421 15.63 -9.68 18.70
N ALA A 422 15.77 -10.32 19.86
CA ALA A 422 15.27 -9.80 21.14
C ALA A 422 15.88 -8.47 21.61
N ASP A 423 16.89 -7.95 20.91
CA ASP A 423 17.49 -6.64 21.14
C ASP A 423 16.97 -5.54 20.20
N GLN A 424 16.11 -5.92 19.23
CA GLN A 424 15.45 -5.05 18.26
C GLN A 424 16.42 -4.11 17.57
N LYS A 425 17.62 -4.63 17.27
CA LYS A 425 18.70 -3.84 16.68
C LYS A 425 18.35 -3.52 15.23
N ASP A 426 18.33 -2.24 14.92
CA ASP A 426 18.09 -1.65 13.61
C ASP A 426 19.17 -0.57 13.44
N THR A 427 20.19 -0.88 12.64
CA THR A 427 21.43 -0.10 12.55
C THR A 427 21.30 1.09 11.60
N ASP A 428 20.47 1.00 10.57
CA ASP A 428 20.25 2.07 9.59
C ASP A 428 18.95 2.86 9.80
N GLU A 429 18.18 2.51 10.84
CA GLU A 429 16.98 3.19 11.35
C GLU A 429 15.84 3.25 10.32
N ASP A 430 15.71 2.22 9.49
CA ASP A 430 14.69 2.16 8.43
C ASP A 430 13.38 1.47 8.86
N GLY A 431 13.39 0.81 10.02
CA GLY A 431 12.25 0.14 10.64
C GLY A 431 12.20 -1.37 10.43
N GLU A 432 13.12 -1.95 9.67
CA GLU A 432 13.35 -3.40 9.56
C GLU A 432 14.59 -3.76 10.40
N GLY A 433 14.54 -4.85 11.19
CA GLY A 433 15.65 -5.20 12.06
C GLY A 433 16.83 -5.78 11.29
N ASP A 434 18.06 -5.59 11.81
CA ASP A 434 19.31 -6.08 11.19
C ASP A 434 19.26 -7.58 10.79
N VAL A 435 18.41 -8.37 11.46
CA VAL A 435 18.30 -9.82 11.27
C VAL A 435 17.47 -10.19 10.05
N CYS A 436 16.48 -9.38 9.69
CA CYS A 436 15.53 -9.63 8.59
C CYS A 436 15.67 -8.62 7.44
N ASP A 437 16.43 -7.55 7.63
CA ASP A 437 16.69 -6.56 6.61
C ASP A 437 17.80 -7.01 5.64
N GLU A 438 17.40 -7.28 4.39
CA GLU A 438 18.31 -7.63 3.29
C GLU A 438 19.08 -6.42 2.71
N THR A 439 18.84 -5.21 3.23
CA THR A 439 19.39 -3.94 2.70
C THR A 439 20.29 -3.16 3.66
N SER A 440 20.31 -3.48 4.96
CA SER A 440 21.14 -2.81 6.00
C SER A 440 22.64 -3.12 5.97
N GLY A 441 23.17 -3.74 4.91
CA GLY A 441 24.61 -3.98 4.78
C GLY A 441 25.19 -4.92 5.86
N VAL A 442 24.35 -5.66 6.57
CA VAL A 442 24.72 -6.75 7.50
C VAL A 442 24.52 -8.12 6.83
N THR A 443 23.78 -8.17 5.73
CA THR A 443 23.58 -9.34 4.86
C THR A 443 24.47 -9.35 3.63
N ASP A 444 25.40 -8.38 3.52
CA ASP A 444 26.37 -8.35 2.44
C ASP A 444 27.35 -9.53 2.61
N ASP A 445 27.72 -10.09 1.47
CA ASP A 445 28.86 -10.98 1.29
C ASP A 445 29.83 -10.08 0.53
N GLN A 446 30.54 -9.22 1.27
CA GLN A 446 31.21 -8.03 0.70
C GLN A 446 32.30 -8.41 -0.30
N ASP A 447 32.79 -9.64 -0.26
CA ASP A 447 33.80 -10.17 -1.18
C ASP A 447 33.27 -11.22 -2.17
N ASP A 448 31.96 -11.49 -2.16
CA ASP A 448 31.23 -12.41 -3.03
C ASP A 448 31.78 -13.86 -2.98
N ASP A 449 32.19 -14.37 -1.81
CA ASP A 449 32.70 -15.73 -1.64
C ASP A 449 31.64 -16.80 -1.36
N GLY A 450 30.43 -16.38 -1.02
CA GLY A 450 29.29 -17.24 -0.72
C GLY A 450 29.06 -17.46 0.78
N ILE A 451 29.84 -16.83 1.65
CA ILE A 451 29.67 -16.77 3.10
C ILE A 451 29.21 -15.34 3.46
N LYS A 452 28.27 -15.22 4.40
CA LYS A 452 27.77 -13.88 4.81
C LYS A 452 28.78 -13.24 5.77
N ASP A 453 29.01 -11.93 5.66
CA ASP A 453 29.97 -11.18 6.49
C ASP A 453 29.86 -11.48 8.00
N VAL A 454 28.66 -11.72 8.52
CA VAL A 454 28.40 -12.02 9.95
C VAL A 454 28.95 -13.36 10.44
N VAL A 455 29.22 -14.28 9.52
CA VAL A 455 29.77 -15.62 9.80
C VAL A 455 31.05 -15.90 9.02
N ASP A 456 31.54 -14.90 8.28
CA ASP A 456 32.74 -14.95 7.48
C ASP A 456 33.97 -14.57 8.34
N ASN A 457 34.96 -15.46 8.43
CA ASN A 457 36.20 -15.19 9.14
C ASN A 457 37.16 -14.25 8.36
N CYS A 458 36.83 -13.89 7.11
CA CYS A 458 37.49 -12.85 6.33
C CYS A 458 36.51 -12.02 5.47
N ALA A 459 35.53 -11.35 6.10
CA ALA A 459 34.45 -10.55 5.47
C ALA A 459 34.81 -9.49 4.39
N LEU A 460 36.08 -9.32 4.00
CA LEU A 460 36.51 -8.42 2.92
C LEU A 460 37.51 -9.10 1.97
N VAL A 461 37.83 -10.37 2.18
CA VAL A 461 38.84 -11.15 1.46
C VAL A 461 38.32 -12.55 1.18
N TRP A 462 37.87 -12.74 -0.06
CA TRP A 462 37.32 -14.00 -0.58
C TRP A 462 38.04 -15.26 -0.06
N ASN A 463 37.34 -16.09 0.71
CA ASN A 463 37.86 -17.32 1.31
C ASN A 463 36.75 -18.36 1.64
N PRO A 464 36.08 -18.93 0.62
CA PRO A 464 34.87 -19.72 0.81
C PRO A 464 35.08 -21.03 1.58
N GLU A 465 36.33 -21.48 1.70
CA GLU A 465 36.71 -22.63 2.51
C GLU A 465 36.80 -22.34 4.01
N GLN A 466 36.81 -21.06 4.42
CA GLN A 466 36.81 -20.60 5.82
C GLN A 466 37.88 -21.31 6.67
N GLU A 467 39.08 -21.48 6.10
CA GLU A 467 40.23 -22.05 6.81
C GLU A 467 40.71 -21.06 7.88
N ASP A 468 40.98 -21.59 9.08
CA ASP A 468 41.38 -20.86 10.29
C ASP A 468 42.18 -21.86 11.13
N ALA A 469 43.51 -21.84 10.98
CA ALA A 469 44.39 -22.88 11.53
C ALA A 469 44.58 -22.72 13.05
N ASP A 470 44.66 -21.50 13.56
CA ASP A 470 44.86 -21.20 14.98
C ASP A 470 43.54 -21.07 15.79
N LYS A 471 42.41 -20.86 15.11
CA LYS A 471 41.04 -20.73 15.65
C LYS A 471 40.81 -19.46 16.46
N ASP A 472 41.49 -18.37 16.11
CA ASP A 472 41.27 -17.07 16.73
C ASP A 472 40.07 -16.31 16.15
N GLY A 473 39.58 -16.75 14.99
CA GLY A 473 38.41 -16.20 14.28
C GLY A 473 38.73 -15.28 13.10
N ALA A 474 40.01 -15.01 12.82
CA ALA A 474 40.47 -14.54 11.52
C ALA A 474 40.76 -15.74 10.61
N GLY A 475 40.36 -15.69 9.35
CA GLY A 475 40.68 -16.75 8.41
C GLY A 475 42.11 -16.62 7.86
N ASN A 476 42.69 -17.74 7.42
CA ASN A 476 44.04 -17.79 6.84
C ASN A 476 44.25 -16.82 5.65
N ALA A 477 43.16 -16.35 5.03
CA ALA A 477 43.23 -15.40 3.92
C ALA A 477 43.47 -13.95 4.35
N CYS A 478 43.14 -13.62 5.60
CA CYS A 478 43.18 -12.26 6.14
C CYS A 478 43.92 -12.16 7.48
N ASP A 479 44.37 -13.27 8.05
CA ASP A 479 45.34 -13.31 9.14
C ASP A 479 46.75 -12.99 8.62
N LEU A 480 47.64 -12.59 9.52
CA LEU A 480 49.06 -12.33 9.27
C LEU A 480 49.97 -13.35 9.98
N ASP A 481 49.39 -14.26 10.76
CA ASP A 481 50.02 -15.29 11.59
C ASP A 481 49.04 -16.49 11.70
N ASP A 482 48.87 -17.21 10.59
CA ASP A 482 47.80 -18.19 10.34
C ASP A 482 47.75 -19.34 11.38
N ASP A 483 48.86 -19.67 12.05
CA ASP A 483 48.92 -20.73 13.07
C ASP A 483 49.12 -20.23 14.52
N GLY A 484 49.24 -18.92 14.70
CA GLY A 484 49.29 -18.25 15.98
C GLY A 484 50.52 -18.56 16.83
N ASP A 485 51.62 -19.00 16.21
CA ASP A 485 52.88 -19.29 16.92
C ASP A 485 53.70 -18.03 17.27
N GLY A 486 53.31 -16.88 16.70
CA GLY A 486 53.94 -15.58 16.89
C GLY A 486 54.86 -15.16 15.74
N SER A 487 55.02 -15.98 14.71
CA SER A 487 55.83 -15.75 13.52
C SER A 487 54.94 -15.30 12.36
N PRO A 488 55.07 -14.05 11.85
CA PRO A 488 54.22 -13.61 10.74
C PRO A 488 54.44 -14.44 9.47
N ASP A 489 53.39 -14.78 8.72
CA ASP A 489 53.44 -15.69 7.54
C ASP A 489 54.47 -15.28 6.48
N GLN A 490 54.80 -13.98 6.40
CA GLN A 490 55.77 -13.45 5.45
C GLN A 490 57.20 -13.93 5.70
N VAL A 491 57.49 -14.36 6.93
CA VAL A 491 58.81 -14.80 7.39
C VAL A 491 58.79 -16.20 7.97
N ASP A 492 57.61 -16.80 8.13
CA ASP A 492 57.44 -18.17 8.56
C ASP A 492 57.61 -19.16 7.37
N CYS A 493 58.39 -20.21 7.62
CA CYS A 493 58.63 -21.31 6.69
C CYS A 493 57.53 -22.38 6.71
N ALA A 494 56.65 -22.36 7.71
CA ALA A 494 55.51 -23.25 7.81
C ALA A 494 54.23 -22.55 8.35
N PRO A 495 53.62 -21.61 7.60
CA PRO A 495 52.49 -20.77 8.04
C PRO A 495 51.22 -21.48 8.54
N LEU A 496 51.15 -22.81 8.58
CA LEU A 496 49.97 -23.56 9.04
C LEU A 496 50.35 -24.62 10.09
N ASP A 497 51.57 -24.57 10.62
CA ASP A 497 52.13 -25.57 11.53
C ASP A 497 52.82 -24.90 12.71
N PRO A 498 52.12 -24.71 13.84
CA PRO A 498 52.59 -23.89 14.97
C PRO A 498 53.75 -24.53 15.75
N ALA A 499 54.26 -25.67 15.26
CA ALA A 499 55.48 -26.28 15.73
C ALA A 499 56.73 -25.72 15.03
N ARG A 500 56.56 -24.87 13.99
CA ARG A 500 57.63 -24.43 13.10
C ARG A 500 57.46 -22.94 12.78
N GLY A 501 58.41 -22.12 13.21
CA GLY A 501 58.37 -20.66 13.11
C GLY A 501 59.62 -20.03 13.75
N LEU A 502 59.82 -18.72 13.63
CA LEU A 502 61.07 -18.03 13.99
C LEU A 502 61.56 -18.21 15.43
N ASP A 503 60.65 -18.54 16.36
CA ASP A 503 60.94 -18.77 17.77
C ASP A 503 60.73 -20.25 18.18
N ALA A 504 60.49 -21.15 17.21
CA ALA A 504 60.24 -22.56 17.46
C ALA A 504 61.52 -23.29 17.92
N PRO A 505 61.42 -24.29 18.81
CA PRO A 505 62.56 -25.12 19.17
C PRO A 505 62.91 -26.08 18.04
N GLU A 506 64.14 -25.98 17.52
CA GLU A 506 64.67 -26.90 16.50
C GLU A 506 64.60 -28.38 16.96
N LEU A 507 64.14 -29.28 16.08
CA LEU A 507 64.13 -30.74 16.30
C LEU A 507 65.02 -31.44 15.26
N CYS A 508 65.63 -32.57 15.63
CA CYS A 508 66.44 -33.36 14.69
C CYS A 508 65.54 -34.26 13.83
N ASN A 509 64.83 -33.68 12.87
CA ASN A 509 63.84 -34.35 12.04
C ASN A 509 64.09 -34.20 10.52
N ASP A 510 65.28 -33.69 10.13
CA ASP A 510 65.66 -33.34 8.75
C ASP A 510 64.80 -32.20 8.13
N ILE A 511 64.22 -31.34 8.97
CA ILE A 511 63.41 -30.16 8.60
C ILE A 511 63.97 -28.93 9.35
N ASP A 512 63.88 -27.75 8.73
CA ASP A 512 64.17 -26.45 9.34
C ASP A 512 62.92 -26.04 10.14
N ASP A 513 62.95 -26.17 11.47
CA ASP A 513 61.80 -25.89 12.33
C ASP A 513 61.79 -24.43 12.81
N ASP A 514 62.94 -23.76 12.93
CA ASP A 514 63.01 -22.36 13.38
C ASP A 514 63.11 -21.30 12.26
N CYS A 515 63.00 -21.75 11.00
CA CYS A 515 62.93 -20.92 9.80
C CYS A 515 64.13 -19.99 9.60
N ASP A 516 65.29 -20.33 10.15
CA ASP A 516 66.53 -19.54 10.01
C ASP A 516 67.31 -19.85 8.71
N GLY A 517 66.88 -20.89 7.98
CA GLY A 517 67.44 -21.33 6.70
C GLY A 517 68.51 -22.43 6.81
N GLU A 518 68.81 -22.91 8.00
CA GLU A 518 69.69 -24.05 8.27
C GLU A 518 68.86 -25.27 8.73
N ILE A 519 69.23 -26.48 8.30
CA ILE A 519 68.51 -27.72 8.69
C ILE A 519 69.28 -28.40 9.83
N ASP A 520 68.58 -28.74 10.91
CA ASP A 520 69.08 -29.47 12.08
C ASP A 520 70.35 -28.84 12.67
N GLU A 521 70.37 -27.52 12.89
CA GLU A 521 71.59 -26.89 13.37
C GLU A 521 71.96 -27.36 14.79
N PHE A 522 73.23 -27.76 14.92
CA PHE A 522 73.71 -28.60 16.03
C PHE A 522 73.58 -27.96 17.44
N LEU A 523 73.27 -26.66 17.54
CA LEU A 523 73.15 -25.96 18.81
C LEU A 523 71.72 -25.87 19.37
N GLY A 524 70.68 -26.17 18.56
CA GLY A 524 69.27 -26.02 18.93
C GLY A 524 68.49 -27.34 19.06
N CYS A 525 68.89 -28.39 18.33
CA CYS A 525 68.10 -29.61 18.22
C CYS A 525 67.77 -30.28 19.58
N GLN A 526 66.48 -30.31 19.91
CA GLN A 526 65.92 -31.14 20.98
C GLN A 526 65.51 -32.50 20.42
N THR A 527 65.97 -33.59 21.03
CA THR A 527 65.44 -34.93 20.69
C THR A 527 63.99 -35.03 21.21
N PRO A 528 63.01 -35.47 20.40
CA PRO A 528 61.61 -35.52 20.82
C PRO A 528 61.42 -36.33 22.12
N PRO A 529 60.49 -35.93 23.01
CA PRO A 529 60.29 -36.58 24.30
C PRO A 529 59.94 -38.07 24.15
N ASP A 530 60.70 -38.93 24.83
CA ASP A 530 60.41 -40.35 24.96
C ASP A 530 59.05 -40.54 25.66
N PRO A 531 58.04 -41.18 25.02
CA PRO A 531 56.71 -41.34 25.60
C PRO A 531 56.66 -42.22 26.87
N ASP A 532 57.79 -42.80 27.31
CA ASP A 532 57.86 -43.74 28.44
C ASP A 532 58.33 -43.14 29.80
N ALA A 533 58.43 -41.81 29.96
CA ALA A 533 58.91 -41.21 31.22
C ALA A 533 57.79 -40.69 32.16
N GLU A 534 57.35 -41.52 33.11
CA GLU A 534 56.42 -41.12 34.18
C GLU A 534 57.07 -40.32 35.34
N GLY A 535 56.50 -39.15 35.67
CA GLY A 535 56.28 -38.65 37.04
C GLY A 535 57.45 -38.26 37.96
N THR A 536 57.54 -36.96 38.29
CA THR A 536 57.65 -36.30 39.63
C THR A 536 58.56 -35.05 39.58
N GLY A 537 58.08 -33.94 40.15
CA GLY A 537 58.77 -32.64 40.11
C GLY A 537 59.90 -32.46 41.12
N ASP A 538 60.80 -31.51 40.87
CA ASP A 538 61.07 -30.33 41.71
C ASP A 538 62.11 -29.42 41.02
N MET A 539 62.14 -28.14 41.40
CA MET A 539 62.93 -27.04 40.80
C MET A 539 64.47 -27.20 40.83
N ALA A 540 65.16 -26.70 39.79
CA ALA A 540 66.29 -25.75 39.90
C ALA A 540 66.80 -25.27 38.52
N SER A 541 67.09 -23.97 38.44
CA SER A 541 67.74 -23.20 37.34
C SER A 541 69.25 -23.00 37.67
N PRO A 542 70.08 -22.27 36.90
CA PRO A 542 70.43 -22.25 35.45
C PRO A 542 71.97 -22.31 35.22
N ASP A 543 72.42 -22.27 33.95
CA ASP A 543 73.69 -21.70 33.40
C ASP A 543 74.20 -22.56 32.23
N SER A 544 74.83 -22.09 31.15
CA SER A 544 75.12 -20.77 30.58
C SER A 544 75.95 -21.03 29.31
N ALA A 545 75.75 -20.17 28.30
CA ALA A 545 76.75 -19.67 27.35
C ALA A 545 77.54 -20.62 26.42
N GLY A 546 77.49 -20.29 25.13
CA GLY A 546 78.58 -19.48 24.59
C GLY A 546 79.22 -19.92 23.27
N ASN A 547 79.05 -19.03 22.29
CA ASN A 547 80.14 -18.28 21.65
C ASN A 547 80.95 -19.02 20.56
N ASP A 548 80.90 -18.49 19.33
CA ASP A 548 81.87 -17.50 18.81
C ASP A 548 82.27 -17.77 17.35
N SER A 549 82.43 -16.65 16.64
CA SER A 549 83.41 -16.38 15.59
C SER A 549 83.27 -17.10 14.23
N GLY A 550 83.30 -16.41 13.09
CA GLY A 550 83.57 -15.00 12.84
C GLY A 550 84.21 -14.79 11.46
N GLY A 551 84.05 -13.57 10.95
CA GLY A 551 84.95 -12.93 9.99
C GLY A 551 84.56 -13.11 8.50
N ALA A 552 84.72 -12.11 7.63
CA ALA A 552 85.28 -10.77 7.78
C ALA A 552 85.09 -9.98 6.47
N SER A 553 85.14 -8.64 6.59
CA SER A 553 85.68 -7.64 5.63
C SER A 553 84.95 -7.43 4.29
N ASP A 554 84.80 -6.25 3.70
CA ASP A 554 85.20 -4.84 3.89
C ASP A 554 84.37 -4.09 2.79
N GLY A 555 83.97 -2.82 2.83
CA GLY A 555 84.25 -1.68 3.67
C GLY A 555 83.77 -0.37 3.02
N ASN A 556 83.72 0.67 3.86
CA ASN A 556 83.57 2.12 3.66
C ASN A 556 82.16 2.73 3.51
N ASP A 557 81.62 3.38 4.56
CA ASP A 557 81.95 4.70 5.19
C ASP A 557 81.38 5.86 4.36
N LYS A 558 80.66 6.89 4.87
CA LYS A 558 80.51 7.54 6.20
C LYS A 558 79.41 8.64 5.99
N ALA A 559 78.71 9.24 6.94
CA ALA A 559 78.85 9.41 8.39
C ALA A 559 77.54 10.04 8.94
N ASP A 560 77.18 9.60 10.15
CA ASP A 560 76.79 10.40 11.33
C ASP A 560 75.48 11.26 11.28
N ASP A 561 74.61 11.34 12.30
CA ASP A 561 74.62 10.86 13.69
C ASP A 561 73.30 11.22 14.43
N GLY A 562 72.83 10.28 15.29
CA GLY A 562 72.13 10.49 16.57
C GLY A 562 70.68 10.99 16.56
N GLY A 563 69.70 10.35 17.20
CA GLY A 563 69.68 9.25 18.16
C GLY A 563 68.55 9.46 19.20
N CYS A 564 67.92 8.35 19.61
CA CYS A 564 67.28 8.07 20.91
C CYS A 564 66.09 8.93 21.41
N ASN A 565 65.13 8.44 22.20
CA ASN A 565 64.62 7.12 22.59
C ASN A 565 63.49 7.36 23.64
N VAL A 566 62.67 6.33 23.87
CA VAL A 566 61.84 6.00 25.06
C VAL A 566 60.76 6.96 25.60
N GLY A 567 59.59 6.37 25.91
CA GLY A 567 58.85 6.76 27.13
C GLY A 567 57.35 6.45 27.24
N LYS A 568 57.01 5.17 27.46
CA LYS A 568 55.89 4.59 28.25
C LYS A 568 54.75 5.48 28.82
N SER A 569 53.52 5.09 28.46
CA SER A 569 52.43 4.53 29.31
C SER A 569 51.66 5.35 30.38
N TYR A 570 50.36 4.99 30.45
CA TYR A 570 49.31 5.17 31.48
C TYR A 570 48.49 6.47 31.54
N GLY A 571 47.20 6.34 31.20
CA GLY A 571 46.14 6.28 32.23
C GLY A 571 45.34 7.55 32.56
N VAL A 572 44.01 7.39 32.43
CA VAL A 572 42.90 7.97 33.23
C VAL A 572 42.62 9.49 33.20
N GLY A 573 41.33 9.84 33.05
CA GLY A 573 40.74 10.91 33.87
C GLY A 573 39.81 11.89 33.15
N SER A 574 38.52 11.74 33.47
CA SER A 574 37.37 12.55 33.08
C SER A 574 37.44 14.04 33.47
N GLY A 575 36.70 14.89 32.75
CA GLY A 575 35.97 16.02 33.37
C GLY A 575 36.24 17.45 32.86
N ALA A 576 35.39 17.88 31.92
CA ALA A 576 34.67 19.17 31.86
C ALA A 576 35.42 20.54 31.82
N LEU A 577 34.96 21.33 30.83
CA LEU A 577 34.46 22.71 30.93
C LEU A 577 35.33 23.88 30.36
N LEU A 578 34.78 24.44 29.27
CA LEU A 578 34.62 25.87 28.93
C LEU A 578 35.78 26.73 28.35
N LEU A 579 35.47 27.28 27.16
CA LEU A 579 35.76 28.62 26.61
C LEU A 579 37.21 28.99 26.25
N CYS A 580 37.52 29.10 24.95
CA CYS A 580 37.31 30.33 24.18
C CYS A 580 37.89 30.26 22.73
N LEU A 581 37.04 30.67 21.79
CA LEU A 581 37.30 31.40 20.53
C LEU A 581 38.13 30.76 19.37
N ALA A 582 37.36 30.48 18.32
CA ALA A 582 37.49 30.99 16.94
C ALA A 582 38.41 30.26 15.94
N ALA A 583 37.78 29.51 15.02
CA ALA A 583 37.59 29.98 13.63
C ALA A 583 36.60 29.11 12.84
N ILE A 584 35.47 29.74 12.48
CA ILE A 584 34.69 29.62 11.23
C ILE A 584 33.77 28.39 11.05
N LEU A 585 32.48 28.70 11.22
CA LEU A 585 31.25 27.98 10.92
C LEU A 585 30.94 27.85 9.41
N ASN A 586 30.36 26.69 9.11
CA ASN A 586 29.14 26.45 8.34
C ASN A 586 28.25 27.66 7.91
N ARG A 587 27.77 27.53 6.66
CA ARG A 587 26.38 27.69 6.20
C ARG A 587 25.69 29.07 6.04
N ARG A 588 24.98 29.11 4.89
CA ARG A 588 23.68 29.71 4.56
C ARG A 588 23.60 31.23 4.32
N ARG A 589 22.92 31.60 3.23
CA ARG A 589 21.61 32.29 3.31
C ARG A 589 20.87 32.42 1.98
N ASP A 590 19.58 32.12 2.05
CA ASP A 590 18.50 32.74 1.26
C ASP A 590 18.39 34.25 1.54
N CYS A 591 18.08 35.05 0.49
CA CYS A 591 16.84 35.85 0.37
C CYS A 591 16.95 36.99 -0.68
N ARG A 592 15.96 37.01 -1.60
CA ARG A 592 15.31 38.13 -2.32
C ARG A 592 16.08 39.40 -2.76
N SER A 593 15.90 39.69 -4.06
CA SER A 593 15.50 40.97 -4.69
C SER A 593 16.46 41.58 -5.74
N GLY A 594 15.94 41.72 -6.97
CA GLY A 594 16.18 42.84 -7.88
C GLY A 594 17.47 42.86 -8.72
N GLY A 595 17.34 42.62 -10.04
CA GLY A 595 18.26 43.22 -11.02
C GLY A 595 18.62 42.38 -12.25
N THR A 596 17.76 42.43 -13.26
CA THR A 596 18.07 42.39 -14.72
C THR A 596 18.96 41.29 -15.34
N ARG A 597 18.29 40.43 -16.14
CA ARG A 597 18.60 39.90 -17.51
C ARG A 597 19.99 39.26 -17.72
N CYS A 598 20.13 38.02 -18.18
CA CYS A 598 19.33 37.21 -19.11
C CYS A 598 19.38 35.73 -18.71
#